data_AF-A0A395IGX1-F1
#
_entry.id   AF-A0A395IGX1-F1
#
_cell.length_a   1.000
_cell.length_b   1.000
_cell.length_c   1.000
_cell.angle_alpha   90.00
_cell.angle_beta   90.00
_cell.angle_gamma   90.00
#
_symmetry.space_group_name_H-M   'P 1'
#
loop_
_entity.id
_entity.type
_entity.pdbx_description
1 polymer ?
#
loop_
_entity_poly.entity_id
_entity_poly.type
_entity_poly.pdbx_seq_one_letter_code
_entity_poly.pdbx_strand_id
1 'polypeptide(L)'
;MLISLTVGKVDAGVAVLLTQDKRLIEFPSILLPPNISSGSIVDITVARKPRLGRKIPKVILLRCRNATQTSVVLEWDPIDLATADVISLSLFRNGQKAGNIPRPSQMLSTKISGLAVDTEYSFSSGTEDKRRYF
;
A
#
# COMPACT_ATOMS: atom_id res chain seq x y z
N MET A 1 19.30 17.33 1.74
CA MET A 1 19.64 18.37 2.73
C MET A 1 20.23 17.67 3.94
N LEU A 2 21.50 17.95 4.25
CA LEU A 2 22.18 17.45 5.45
C LEU A 2 22.01 18.48 6.57
N ILE A 3 21.64 18.05 7.77
CA ILE A 3 21.52 18.91 8.96
C ILE A 3 22.20 18.21 10.13
N SER A 4 23.14 18.90 10.78
CA SER A 4 23.75 18.44 12.03
C SER A 4 22.92 18.91 13.22
N LEU A 5 22.58 17.99 14.11
CA LEU A 5 21.75 18.23 15.29
C LEU A 5 22.46 17.71 16.54
N THR A 6 22.32 18.44 17.64
CA THR A 6 22.80 18.00 18.95
C THR A 6 21.68 17.25 19.67
N VAL A 7 21.98 16.06 20.16
CA VAL A 7 21.07 15.28 20.99
C VAL A 7 21.01 15.93 22.37
N GLY A 8 19.83 16.38 22.75
CA GLY A 8 19.55 16.85 24.11
C GLY A 8 19.16 15.65 24.98
N LYS A 9 17.88 15.57 25.32
CA LYS A 9 17.36 14.47 26.16
C LYS A 9 17.00 13.25 25.32
N VAL A 10 17.28 12.05 25.82
CA VAL A 10 16.87 10.78 25.22
C VAL A 10 16.05 10.01 26.24
N ASP A 11 14.80 9.72 25.92
CA ASP A 11 13.90 8.87 26.70
C ASP A 11 13.54 7.60 25.87
N ALA A 12 12.90 6.61 26.50
CA ALA A 12 12.62 5.31 25.89
C ALA A 12 11.73 5.33 24.62
N GLY A 13 11.09 6.46 24.29
CA GLY A 13 10.27 6.61 23.09
C GLY A 13 10.65 7.81 22.21
N VAL A 14 11.05 8.93 22.82
CA VAL A 14 11.33 10.19 22.13
C VAL A 14 12.69 10.72 22.57
N ALA A 15 13.42 11.29 21.63
CA ALA A 15 14.61 12.08 21.83
C ALA A 15 14.34 13.53 21.41
N VAL A 16 14.95 14.47 22.12
CA VAL A 16 14.92 15.89 21.80
C VAL A 16 16.22 16.23 21.09
N LEU A 17 16.13 16.72 19.86
CA LEU A 17 17.26 17.18 19.06
C LEU A 17 17.24 18.70 18.97
N LEU A 18 18.42 19.31 19.07
CA LEU A 18 18.63 20.74 19.03
C LEU A 18 19.36 21.11 17.74
N THR A 19 18.79 22.06 17.00
CA THR A 19 19.45 22.69 15.84
C THR A 19 20.43 23.77 16.28
N GLN A 20 21.34 24.17 15.39
CA GLN A 20 22.28 25.28 15.65
C GLN A 20 21.55 26.61 15.93
N ASP A 21 20.37 26.81 15.33
CA ASP A 21 19.51 27.97 15.57
C ASP A 21 18.57 27.80 16.79
N LYS A 22 18.89 26.87 17.69
CA LYS A 22 18.23 26.63 18.98
C LYS A 22 16.77 26.16 18.87
N ARG A 23 16.33 25.62 17.73
CA ARG A 23 15.04 24.93 17.62
C ARG A 23 15.13 23.52 18.17
N LEU A 24 14.06 23.11 18.85
CA LEU A 24 13.86 21.77 19.36
C LEU A 24 13.07 20.93 18.35
N ILE A 25 13.50 19.69 18.16
CA ILE A 25 12.84 18.70 17.32
C ILE A 25 12.62 17.46 18.18
N GLU A 26 11.37 17.03 18.31
CA GLU A 26 11.04 15.73 18.87
C GLU A 26 11.24 14.66 17.79
N PHE A 27 12.05 13.65 18.11
CA PHE A 27 12.44 12.62 17.17
C PHE A 27 12.30 11.24 17.83
N PRO A 28 11.74 10.21 17.15
CA PRO A 28 11.63 8.88 17.73
C PRO A 28 13.01 8.32 18.09
N SER A 29 13.23 7.98 19.37
CA SER A 29 14.55 7.54 19.82
C SER A 29 14.99 6.21 19.21
N ILE A 30 14.04 5.37 18.79
CA ILE A 30 14.29 4.10 18.08
C ILE A 30 14.95 4.28 16.69
N LEU A 31 14.81 5.46 16.09
CA LEU A 31 15.41 5.75 14.78
C LEU A 31 16.83 6.35 14.91
N LEU A 32 17.30 6.60 16.13
CA LEU A 32 18.66 7.07 16.37
C LEU A 32 19.64 5.89 16.40
N PRO A 33 20.93 6.12 16.11
CA PRO A 33 21.96 5.11 16.24
C PRO A 33 22.01 4.49 17.65
N PRO A 34 22.38 3.20 17.77
CA PRO A 34 22.60 2.60 19.08
C PRO A 34 23.72 3.32 19.83
N ASN A 35 23.60 3.42 21.15
CA ASN A 35 24.53 4.11 22.07
C ASN A 35 24.54 5.65 21.96
N ILE A 36 23.48 6.25 21.40
CA ILE A 36 23.31 7.71 21.44
C ILE A 36 23.06 8.18 22.89
N SER A 37 23.70 9.28 23.27
CA SER A 37 23.52 9.91 24.59
C SER A 37 23.40 11.43 24.46
N SER A 38 22.95 12.09 25.53
CA SER A 38 22.90 13.55 25.59
C SER A 38 24.26 14.17 25.27
N GLY A 39 24.28 15.19 24.41
CA GLY A 39 25.46 15.85 23.90
C GLY A 39 26.02 15.26 22.60
N SER A 40 25.53 14.12 22.14
CA SER A 40 25.96 13.53 20.86
C SER A 40 25.56 14.43 19.69
N ILE A 41 26.33 14.42 18.60
CA ILE A 41 25.97 15.11 17.34
C ILE A 41 25.53 14.06 16.33
N VAL A 42 24.39 14.30 15.68
CA VAL A 42 23.82 13.43 14.65
C VAL A 42 23.63 14.22 13.37
N ASP A 43 24.16 13.69 12.27
CA ASP A 43 23.91 14.22 10.94
C ASP A 43 22.68 13.54 10.31
N ILE A 44 21.62 14.31 10.07
CA ILE A 44 20.41 13.84 9.43
C ILE A 44 20.40 14.29 7.96
N THR A 45 20.38 13.31 7.05
CA THR A 45 20.17 13.57 5.63
C THR A 45 18.71 13.43 5.26
N VAL A 46 18.05 14.53 4.94
CA VAL A 46 16.68 14.55 4.40
C VAL A 46 16.74 14.66 2.88
N ALA A 47 16.24 13.63 2.19
CA ALA A 47 16.09 13.64 0.75
C ALA A 47 14.62 13.39 0.38
N ARG A 48 14.08 14.20 -0.54
CA ARG A 48 12.79 13.89 -1.16
C ARG A 48 12.99 12.63 -1.99
N LYS A 49 12.33 11.53 -1.59
CA LYS A 49 12.27 10.35 -2.45
C LYS A 49 11.57 10.77 -3.76
N PRO A 50 12.19 10.58 -4.93
CA PRO A 50 11.50 10.81 -6.19
C PRO A 50 10.25 9.93 -6.20
N ARG A 51 9.10 10.52 -6.54
CA ARG A 51 7.90 9.73 -6.81
C ARG A 51 8.20 8.94 -8.08
N LEU A 52 8.65 7.69 -7.93
CA LEU A 52 8.68 6.76 -9.07
C LEU A 52 7.25 6.79 -9.64
N GLY A 53 7.14 7.10 -10.94
CA GLY A 53 5.89 7.49 -11.58
C GLY A 53 4.73 6.64 -11.09
N ARG A 54 3.67 7.30 -10.63
CA ARG A 54 2.41 6.64 -10.26
C ARG A 54 1.90 5.97 -11.53
N LYS A 55 2.32 4.73 -11.80
CA LYS A 55 1.64 3.86 -12.76
C LYS A 55 0.22 3.80 -12.21
N ILE A 56 -0.69 4.54 -12.83
CA ILE A 56 -2.12 4.43 -12.55
C ILE A 56 -2.39 2.94 -12.66
N PRO A 57 -2.88 2.27 -11.61
CA PRO A 57 -3.07 0.84 -11.67
C PRO A 57 -3.94 0.59 -12.89
N LYS A 58 -3.37 -0.16 -13.85
CA LYS A 58 -4.07 -0.53 -15.08
C LYS A 58 -5.35 -1.21 -14.63
N VAL A 59 -6.51 -0.68 -15.03
CA VAL A 59 -7.80 -1.28 -14.69
C VAL A 59 -7.76 -2.73 -15.17
N ILE A 60 -7.97 -3.67 -14.26
CA ILE A 60 -7.91 -5.10 -14.56
C ILE A 60 -9.27 -5.48 -15.16
N LEU A 61 -9.30 -5.71 -16.46
CA LEU A 61 -10.53 -6.11 -17.15
C LEU A 61 -10.84 -7.57 -16.81
N LEU A 62 -12.04 -7.80 -16.27
CA LEU A 62 -12.56 -9.13 -16.02
C LEU A 62 -13.19 -9.67 -17.30
N ARG A 63 -12.88 -10.93 -17.63
CA ARG A 63 -13.44 -11.67 -18.76
C ARG A 63 -14.23 -12.87 -18.24
N CYS A 64 -15.37 -13.16 -18.85
CA CYS A 64 -16.12 -14.37 -18.53
C CYS A 64 -15.46 -15.57 -19.22
N ARG A 65 -14.94 -16.52 -18.42
CA ARG A 65 -14.35 -17.76 -18.92
C ARG A 65 -15.41 -18.84 -19.13
N ASN A 66 -16.33 -18.97 -18.17
CA ASN A 66 -17.42 -19.93 -18.23
C ASN A 66 -18.60 -19.42 -17.41
N ALA A 67 -19.82 -19.67 -17.87
CA ALA A 67 -21.03 -19.37 -17.13
C ALA A 67 -21.95 -20.60 -17.10
N THR A 68 -22.52 -20.87 -15.94
CA THR A 68 -23.63 -21.79 -15.76
C THR A 68 -24.86 -21.00 -15.30
N GLN A 69 -25.98 -21.69 -15.17
CA GLN A 69 -27.24 -21.08 -14.71
C GLN A 69 -27.12 -20.38 -13.34
N THR A 70 -26.18 -20.82 -12.49
CA THR A 70 -26.04 -20.34 -11.09
C THR A 70 -24.62 -19.92 -10.71
N SER A 71 -23.69 -19.92 -11.66
CA SER A 71 -22.30 -19.53 -11.39
C SER A 71 -21.58 -18.97 -12.60
N VAL A 72 -20.58 -18.12 -12.36
CA VAL A 72 -19.67 -17.61 -13.40
C VAL A 72 -18.23 -17.75 -12.96
N VAL A 73 -17.36 -18.12 -13.87
CA VAL A 73 -15.91 -18.11 -13.70
C VAL A 73 -15.37 -16.89 -14.44
N LEU A 74 -14.75 -15.98 -13.69
CA LEU A 74 -14.13 -14.76 -14.21
C LEU A 74 -12.62 -14.96 -14.26
N GLU A 75 -11.98 -14.47 -15.32
CA GLU A 75 -10.53 -14.48 -15.50
C GLU A 75 -9.99 -13.09 -15.88
N TRP A 76 -8.69 -12.85 -15.69
CA TRP A 76 -8.03 -11.61 -16.04
C TRP A 76 -6.57 -11.83 -16.46
N ASP A 77 -5.98 -10.81 -17.08
CA ASP A 77 -4.59 -10.86 -17.54
C ASP A 77 -3.60 -10.77 -16.37
N PRO A 78 -2.38 -11.34 -16.51
CA PRO A 78 -1.33 -11.20 -15.51
C PRO A 78 -1.08 -9.73 -15.12
N ILE A 79 -1.02 -9.48 -13.82
CA ILE A 79 -0.85 -8.13 -13.27
C ILE A 79 0.65 -7.87 -13.13
N ASP A 80 1.17 -6.92 -13.92
CA ASP A 80 2.56 -6.45 -13.81
C ASP A 80 2.70 -5.52 -12.59
N LEU A 81 3.14 -6.09 -11.47
CA LEU A 81 3.39 -5.40 -10.22
C LEU A 81 4.80 -4.78 -10.22
N ALA A 82 5.07 -3.84 -11.13
CA ALA A 82 6.41 -3.27 -11.26
C ALA A 82 6.91 -2.49 -10.03
N THR A 83 6.03 -2.04 -9.11
CA THR A 83 6.41 -1.01 -8.11
C THR A 83 5.62 -1.00 -6.78
N ALA A 84 4.67 -1.91 -6.57
CA ALA A 84 3.79 -1.91 -5.40
C ALA A 84 3.73 -3.28 -4.74
N ASP A 85 4.17 -3.36 -3.47
CA ASP A 85 4.27 -4.60 -2.69
C ASP A 85 2.92 -5.24 -2.30
N VAL A 86 1.77 -4.59 -2.52
CA VAL A 86 0.47 -5.21 -2.23
C VAL A 86 -0.64 -4.65 -3.11
N ILE A 87 -1.42 -5.53 -3.75
CA ILE A 87 -2.72 -5.15 -4.31
C ILE A 87 -3.72 -6.29 -4.05
N SER A 88 -4.57 -6.12 -3.03
CA SER A 88 -5.80 -6.89 -2.95
C SER A 88 -6.69 -6.49 -4.13
N LEU A 89 -7.11 -7.47 -4.94
CA LEU A 89 -8.04 -7.24 -6.04
C LEU A 89 -9.45 -7.40 -5.49
N SER A 90 -10.20 -6.30 -5.41
CA SER A 90 -11.61 -6.35 -5.00
C SER A 90 -12.50 -6.65 -6.20
N LEU A 91 -13.46 -7.54 -6.00
CA LEU A 91 -14.50 -7.85 -6.96
C LEU A 91 -15.78 -7.13 -6.59
N PHE A 92 -16.42 -6.53 -7.57
CA PHE A 92 -17.72 -5.88 -7.45
C PHE A 92 -18.75 -6.62 -8.29
N ARG A 93 -19.95 -6.83 -7.73
CA ARG A 93 -21.15 -7.39 -8.37
C ARG A 93 -22.24 -6.33 -8.30
N ASN A 94 -22.77 -5.89 -9.44
CA ASN A 94 -23.80 -4.86 -9.54
C ASN A 94 -23.42 -3.56 -8.79
N GLY A 95 -22.15 -3.17 -8.89
CA GLY A 95 -21.60 -1.99 -8.21
C GLY A 95 -21.30 -2.17 -6.72
N GLN A 96 -21.70 -3.29 -6.09
CA GLN A 96 -21.40 -3.57 -4.68
C GLN A 96 -20.22 -4.52 -4.52
N LYS A 97 -19.39 -4.29 -3.49
CA LYS A 97 -18.20 -5.12 -3.22
C LYS A 97 -18.64 -6.53 -2.81
N ALA A 98 -18.34 -7.50 -3.65
CA ALA A 98 -18.64 -8.92 -3.41
C ALA A 98 -17.54 -9.59 -2.56
N GLY A 99 -16.29 -9.11 -2.65
CA GLY A 99 -15.18 -9.65 -1.86
C GLY A 99 -13.80 -9.28 -2.41
N ASN A 100 -12.77 -9.85 -1.81
CA ASN A 100 -11.39 -9.73 -2.28
C ASN A 100 -10.92 -11.06 -2.87
N ILE A 101 -10.24 -11.01 -4.00
CA ILE A 101 -9.63 -12.16 -4.66
C ILE A 101 -8.28 -12.43 -3.99
N PRO A 102 -8.07 -13.65 -3.45
CA PRO A 102 -6.80 -14.03 -2.86
C PRO A 102 -5.75 -14.23 -3.96
N ARG A 103 -4.54 -13.69 -3.74
CA ARG A 103 -3.35 -13.91 -4.60
C ARG A 103 -3.63 -13.67 -6.10
N PRO A 104 -4.08 -12.48 -6.50
CA PRO A 104 -4.53 -12.20 -7.86
C PRO A 104 -3.43 -12.23 -8.93
N SER A 105 -2.16 -12.33 -8.53
CA SER A 105 -1.00 -12.55 -9.42
C SER A 105 -0.67 -14.02 -9.66
N GLN A 106 -1.08 -14.92 -8.75
CA GLN A 106 -0.85 -16.37 -8.86
C GLN A 106 -2.08 -17.08 -9.44
N MET A 107 -3.27 -16.64 -9.04
CA MET A 107 -4.53 -17.24 -9.43
C MET A 107 -5.34 -16.24 -10.24
N LEU A 108 -5.24 -16.35 -11.56
CA LEU A 108 -5.83 -15.40 -12.54
C LEU A 108 -7.31 -15.68 -12.85
N SER A 109 -8.00 -16.41 -11.97
CA SER A 109 -9.42 -16.71 -12.13
C SER A 109 -10.11 -16.87 -10.78
N THR A 110 -11.39 -16.54 -10.72
CA THR A 110 -12.25 -16.77 -9.55
C THR A 110 -13.64 -17.23 -9.97
N LYS A 111 -14.25 -18.10 -9.17
CA LYS A 111 -15.63 -18.58 -9.39
C LYS A 111 -16.58 -17.85 -8.44
N ILE A 112 -17.65 -17.31 -9.00
CA ILE A 112 -18.78 -16.72 -8.27
C ILE A 112 -19.96 -17.64 -8.40
N SER A 113 -20.45 -18.12 -7.25
CA SER A 113 -21.60 -19.03 -7.13
C SER A 113 -22.79 -18.28 -6.53
N GLY A 114 -23.98 -18.89 -6.60
CA GLY A 114 -25.20 -18.29 -6.03
C GLY A 114 -25.74 -17.15 -6.90
N LEU A 115 -25.63 -17.29 -8.21
CA LEU A 115 -26.34 -16.43 -9.16
C LEU A 115 -27.76 -16.96 -9.33
N ALA A 116 -28.74 -16.05 -9.32
CA ALA A 116 -30.11 -16.39 -9.66
C ALA A 116 -30.24 -16.64 -11.17
N VAL A 117 -31.13 -17.57 -11.52
CA VAL A 117 -31.49 -17.89 -12.90
C VAL A 117 -32.17 -16.68 -13.54
N ASP A 118 -31.94 -16.44 -14.83
CA ASP A 118 -32.61 -15.39 -15.60
C ASP A 118 -32.42 -13.98 -15.01
N THR A 119 -31.26 -13.75 -14.38
CA THR A 119 -30.90 -12.47 -13.77
C THR A 119 -29.59 -11.97 -14.35
N GLU A 120 -29.58 -10.72 -14.84
CA GLU A 120 -28.38 -10.08 -15.35
C GLU A 120 -27.47 -9.61 -14.20
N TYR A 121 -26.15 -9.82 -14.39
CA TYR A 121 -25.13 -9.39 -13.44
C TYR A 121 -24.02 -8.62 -14.15
N SER A 122 -23.56 -7.53 -13.52
CA SER A 122 -22.37 -6.79 -13.94
C SER A 122 -21.24 -7.03 -12.96
N PHE A 123 -20.05 -7.36 -13.48
CA PHE A 123 -18.85 -7.61 -12.68
C PHE A 123 -17.75 -6.63 -13.06
N SER A 124 -17.10 -6.05 -12.04
CA SER A 124 -15.94 -5.18 -12.24
C SER A 124 -14.89 -5.43 -11.16
N SER A 125 -13.65 -5.07 -11.45
CA SER A 125 -12.54 -5.19 -10.51
C SER A 125 -12.06 -3.82 -10.05
N GLY A 126 -11.56 -3.74 -8.82
CA GLY A 126 -10.91 -2.57 -8.28
C GLY A 126 -9.60 -2.95 -7.59
N THR A 127 -8.53 -2.23 -7.90
CA THR A 127 -7.24 -2.38 -7.22
C THR A 127 -7.19 -1.41 -6.04
N GLU A 128 -6.98 -1.92 -4.84
CA GLU A 128 -6.77 -1.08 -3.66
C GLU A 128 -5.26 -0.95 -3.43
N ASP A 129 -4.72 0.25 -3.64
CA ASP A 129 -3.32 0.56 -3.35
C ASP A 129 -3.19 0.91 -1.86
N LYS A 130 -2.45 0.07 -1.10
CA LYS A 130 -2.24 0.27 0.33
C LYS A 130 -1.49 1.56 0.69
N ARG A 131 -0.86 2.26 -0.27
CA ARG A 131 -0.16 3.55 -0.05
C ARG A 131 -1.09 4.76 -0.11
N ARG A 132 -2.43 4.57 -0.12
CA ARG A 132 -3.39 5.67 0.04
C ARG A 132 -3.51 6.20 1.48
N TYR A 133 -2.85 5.56 2.45
CA TYR A 133 -2.99 5.89 3.89
C TYR A 133 -1.73 6.41 4.59
N PHE A 134 -0.61 6.61 3.87
CA PHE A 134 0.62 7.18 4.45
C PHE A 134 1.35 8.08 3.46
#